data_AF-A0A182SVM8-F1
#
_entry.id   AF-A0A182SVM8-F1
#
_cell.length_a   1.000
_cell.length_b   1.000
_cell.length_c   1.000
_cell.angle_alpha   90.00
_cell.angle_beta   90.00
_cell.angle_gamma   90.00
#
_symmetry.space_group_name_H-M   'P 1'
#
loop_
_entity.id
_entity.type
_entity.pdbx_description
1 polymer ?
#
loop_
_entity_poly.entity_id
_entity_poly.type
_entity_poly.pdbx_seq_one_letter_code
_entity_poly.pdbx_strand_id
1 'polypeptide(L)'
;KNCGNGIVEDDEECDCGSALDCDKTDPCCDGITCKLKKESQCATGPCCDKCILKPPGVICRDAHNECDLPEYCNGESGQCPPDVHKKNGNPCGMNSTGFSTGYCFNGVCPTQAAQCERIWGYSGTGADRVCYEQFNSKGSINGHCGKDSNGNYIKCEPENIQCGSLQCKDGDRTPVEDCSEHLYSRAIISIRGTEYECKSITGTSTNSNTPPFGLVRDGTPCGDNLICVNQTCVSIFPYIDQTKCPTNHNNLECSGNGDCTNNNKCFCKFGWTGPDCSIQAHITTTYATPVTSTTPESTIVMEKKTTRYGKFTRCPCLRFPPQKKKQQKTNPSVSEWWSYHCLPISFSLSDGFSFFL
;
A
#
# COMPACT_ATOMS: atom_id res chain seq x y z
N LYS A 1 -17.83 -28.65 11.19
CA LYS A 1 -17.51 -29.33 12.46
C LYS A 1 -16.58 -30.49 12.20
N ASN A 2 -15.31 -30.17 11.95
CA ASN A 2 -14.27 -31.15 11.68
C ASN A 2 -12.95 -30.62 12.25
N CYS A 3 -12.75 -30.83 13.54
CA CYS A 3 -11.47 -30.58 14.20
C CYS A 3 -10.33 -31.25 13.43
N GLY A 4 -9.30 -30.45 13.12
CA GLY A 4 -8.10 -30.85 12.41
C GLY A 4 -8.11 -30.52 10.92
N ASN A 5 -8.97 -29.59 10.50
CA ASN A 5 -9.01 -29.06 9.13
C ASN A 5 -8.20 -27.75 8.97
N GLY A 6 -7.68 -27.20 10.07
CA GLY A 6 -6.90 -25.96 10.11
C GLY A 6 -7.72 -24.66 10.13
N ILE A 7 -9.03 -24.74 10.37
CA ILE A 7 -9.96 -23.61 10.40
C ILE A 7 -10.71 -23.65 11.73
N VAL A 8 -10.47 -22.65 12.58
CA VAL A 8 -11.17 -22.52 13.86
C VAL A 8 -12.66 -22.23 13.63
N GLU A 9 -13.53 -23.18 13.99
CA GLU A 9 -14.99 -23.05 13.98
C GLU A 9 -15.51 -22.58 15.37
N ASP A 10 -16.79 -22.18 15.48
CA ASP A 10 -17.37 -21.53 16.69
C ASP A 10 -17.18 -22.29 18.02
N ASP A 11 -17.00 -23.61 18.00
CA ASP A 11 -16.80 -24.47 19.16
C ASP A 11 -15.35 -24.88 19.44
N GLU A 12 -14.41 -24.42 18.61
CA GLU A 12 -12.97 -24.69 18.70
C GLU A 12 -12.22 -23.46 19.26
N GLU A 13 -11.14 -23.70 20.01
CA GLU A 13 -10.27 -22.61 20.50
C GLU A 13 -9.01 -22.46 19.64
N CYS A 14 -8.68 -23.53 18.91
CA CYS A 14 -7.55 -23.61 18.01
C CYS A 14 -7.76 -24.78 17.04
N ASP A 15 -7.19 -24.70 15.84
CA ASP A 15 -7.10 -25.82 14.91
C ASP A 15 -5.76 -25.72 14.17
N CYS A 16 -4.91 -26.71 14.42
CA CYS A 16 -3.54 -26.86 13.94
C CYS A 16 -3.42 -27.82 12.75
N GLY A 17 -4.57 -28.28 12.21
CA GLY A 17 -4.65 -29.35 11.21
C GLY A 17 -4.64 -30.73 11.86
N SER A 18 -4.15 -31.73 11.14
CA SER A 18 -4.25 -33.13 11.59
C SER A 18 -3.60 -33.38 12.96
N ALA A 19 -4.27 -34.17 13.81
CA ALA A 19 -3.81 -34.51 15.16
C ALA A 19 -2.36 -35.02 15.23
N LEU A 20 -1.88 -35.72 14.19
CA LEU A 20 -0.54 -36.33 14.16
C LEU A 20 0.59 -35.29 14.11
N ASP A 21 0.35 -34.15 13.46
CA ASP A 21 1.38 -33.12 13.24
C ASP A 21 1.15 -31.85 14.06
N CYS A 22 -0.01 -31.73 14.71
CA CYS A 22 -0.41 -30.58 15.52
C CYS A 22 0.66 -30.15 16.54
N ASP A 23 1.22 -31.08 17.32
CA ASP A 23 2.22 -30.76 18.35
C ASP A 23 3.49 -30.11 17.78
N LYS A 24 3.78 -30.32 16.49
CA LYS A 24 4.93 -29.74 15.80
C LYS A 24 4.60 -28.38 15.19
N THR A 25 3.37 -28.21 14.71
CA THR A 25 2.93 -26.97 14.04
C THR A 25 2.49 -25.92 15.06
N ASP A 26 1.79 -26.35 16.10
CA ASP A 26 1.26 -25.51 17.17
C ASP A 26 1.35 -26.26 18.52
N PRO A 27 2.40 -26.02 19.32
CA PRO A 27 2.55 -26.69 20.61
C PRO A 27 1.45 -26.27 21.61
N CYS A 28 0.69 -25.21 21.32
CA CYS A 28 -0.32 -24.64 22.19
C CYS A 28 -1.69 -25.32 22.02
N CYS A 29 -1.92 -26.02 20.91
CA CYS A 29 -3.19 -26.61 20.54
C CYS A 29 -3.20 -28.13 20.71
N ASP A 30 -4.28 -28.69 21.26
CA ASP A 30 -4.53 -30.14 21.25
C ASP A 30 -5.24 -30.53 19.94
N GLY A 31 -4.51 -31.19 19.05
CA GLY A 31 -5.03 -31.57 17.72
C GLY A 31 -6.08 -32.68 17.70
N ILE A 32 -6.42 -33.29 18.85
CA ILE A 32 -7.54 -34.24 18.96
C ILE A 32 -8.81 -33.49 19.36
N THR A 33 -8.70 -32.49 20.24
CA THR A 33 -9.85 -31.81 20.85
C THR A 33 -10.12 -30.42 20.28
N CYS A 34 -9.17 -29.83 19.54
CA CYS A 34 -9.19 -28.45 19.05
C CYS A 34 -9.41 -27.43 20.18
N LYS A 35 -8.78 -27.73 21.33
CA LYS A 35 -8.76 -26.91 22.53
C LYS A 35 -7.33 -26.51 22.88
N LEU A 36 -7.19 -25.40 23.58
CA LEU A 36 -5.90 -24.98 24.09
C LEU A 36 -5.38 -26.00 25.10
N LYS A 37 -4.09 -26.34 24.99
CA LYS A 37 -3.41 -27.14 26.01
C LYS A 37 -3.36 -26.38 27.33
N LYS A 38 -3.19 -27.14 28.41
CA LYS A 38 -3.04 -26.59 29.76
C LYS A 38 -1.90 -25.56 29.77
N GLU A 39 -2.15 -24.40 30.37
CA GLU A 39 -1.24 -23.24 30.47
C GLU A 39 -1.11 -22.37 29.21
N SER A 40 -1.68 -22.79 28.07
CA SER A 40 -1.80 -21.93 26.88
C SER A 40 -2.92 -20.90 27.06
N GLN A 41 -2.63 -19.65 26.69
CA GLN A 41 -3.61 -18.55 26.63
C GLN A 41 -4.06 -18.26 25.20
N CYS A 42 -3.25 -18.68 24.23
CA CYS A 42 -3.52 -18.53 22.80
C CYS A 42 -2.79 -19.63 22.02
N ALA A 43 -3.18 -19.79 20.76
CA ALA A 43 -2.58 -20.73 19.82
C ALA A 43 -2.04 -20.01 18.59
N THR A 44 -2.88 -19.18 17.97
CA THR A 44 -2.56 -18.49 16.71
C THR A 44 -2.74 -16.97 16.81
N GLY A 45 -2.19 -16.28 15.81
CA GLY A 45 -2.42 -14.86 15.56
C GLY A 45 -1.26 -13.93 15.97
N PRO A 46 -1.25 -12.68 15.49
CA PRO A 46 -0.13 -11.74 15.69
C PRO A 46 0.10 -11.32 17.15
N CYS A 47 -0.93 -11.49 17.99
CA CYS A 47 -0.89 -11.19 19.42
C CYS A 47 -0.58 -12.42 20.30
N CYS A 48 -0.24 -13.56 19.70
CA CYS A 48 0.23 -14.74 20.41
C CYS A 48 1.76 -14.88 20.28
N ASP A 49 2.46 -15.03 21.40
CA ASP A 49 3.88 -15.38 21.42
C ASP A 49 4.10 -16.57 22.36
N LYS A 50 4.55 -17.69 21.79
CA LYS A 50 4.83 -18.94 22.53
C LYS A 50 3.68 -19.34 23.48
N CYS A 51 2.47 -19.41 22.95
CA CYS A 51 1.24 -19.76 23.69
C CYS A 51 0.76 -18.72 24.72
N ILE A 52 1.43 -17.57 24.85
CA ILE A 52 1.10 -16.51 25.79
C ILE A 52 0.62 -15.27 25.03
N LEU A 53 -0.41 -14.62 25.58
CA LEU A 53 -0.93 -13.38 25.03
C LEU A 53 0.09 -12.25 25.18
N LYS A 54 0.33 -11.51 24.09
CA LYS A 54 1.11 -10.28 24.15
C LYS A 54 0.38 -9.25 25.02
N PRO A 55 1.11 -8.45 25.82
CA PRO A 55 0.48 -7.46 26.68
C PRO A 55 -0.25 -6.37 25.87
N PRO A 56 -1.22 -5.67 26.50
CA PRO A 56 -1.92 -4.58 25.85
C PRO A 56 -0.96 -3.49 25.36
N GLY A 57 -1.21 -2.94 24.17
CA GLY A 57 -0.40 -1.86 23.61
C GLY A 57 0.79 -2.30 22.75
N VAL A 58 0.98 -3.60 22.51
CA VAL A 58 1.93 -4.09 21.50
C VAL A 58 1.29 -3.99 20.12
N ILE A 59 1.97 -3.34 19.16
CA ILE A 59 1.48 -3.25 17.77
C ILE A 59 1.38 -4.66 17.17
N CYS A 60 0.22 -4.96 16.61
CA CYS A 60 -0.05 -6.22 15.90
C CYS A 60 -0.29 -6.04 14.40
N ARG A 61 -0.65 -4.83 13.97
CA ARG A 61 -0.70 -4.42 12.57
C ARG A 61 -0.26 -2.96 12.46
N ASP A 62 0.70 -2.71 11.59
CA ASP A 62 1.13 -1.35 11.27
C ASP A 62 0.11 -0.66 10.34
N ALA A 63 0.07 0.67 10.40
CA ALA A 63 -0.68 1.47 9.44
C ALA A 63 -0.01 1.38 8.06
N HIS A 64 -0.78 1.08 7.02
CA HIS A 64 -0.27 0.97 5.64
C HIS A 64 -0.10 2.32 4.95
N ASN A 65 -0.84 3.33 5.38
CA ASN A 65 -0.83 4.68 4.81
C ASN A 65 -1.37 5.70 5.83
N GLU A 66 -1.34 6.99 5.49
CA GLU A 66 -1.73 8.06 6.41
C GLU A 66 -3.22 8.09 6.81
N CYS A 67 -4.10 7.39 6.07
CA CYS A 67 -5.52 7.25 6.38
C CYS A 67 -5.84 5.99 7.18
N ASP A 68 -4.88 5.07 7.27
CA ASP A 68 -4.96 3.84 8.04
C ASP A 68 -4.38 4.06 9.44
N LEU A 69 -4.85 3.32 10.44
CA LEU A 69 -4.36 3.44 11.82
C LEU A 69 -3.76 2.09 12.25
N PRO A 70 -2.74 2.07 13.11
CA PRO A 70 -2.20 0.81 13.61
C PRO A 70 -3.11 0.22 14.68
N GLU A 71 -3.17 -1.11 14.76
CA GLU A 71 -3.84 -1.81 15.86
C GLU A 71 -2.84 -2.39 16.85
N TYR A 72 -3.32 -2.46 18.10
CA TYR A 72 -2.57 -2.92 19.24
C TYR A 72 -3.27 -4.11 19.86
N CYS A 73 -2.50 -5.10 20.29
CA CYS A 73 -2.99 -6.19 21.10
C CYS A 73 -3.74 -5.64 22.31
N ASN A 74 -4.86 -6.27 22.66
CA ASN A 74 -5.65 -5.93 23.85
C ASN A 74 -5.27 -6.77 25.08
N GLY A 75 -4.39 -7.78 24.91
CA GLY A 75 -4.01 -8.72 25.97
C GLY A 75 -5.07 -9.76 26.31
N GLU A 76 -6.14 -9.87 25.52
CA GLU A 76 -7.27 -10.78 25.76
C GLU A 76 -7.43 -11.82 24.63
N SER A 77 -6.83 -11.58 23.45
CA SER A 77 -6.92 -12.46 22.29
C SER A 77 -5.56 -12.60 21.58
N GLY A 78 -5.30 -13.79 21.02
CA GLY A 78 -4.15 -14.03 20.16
C GLY A 78 -4.27 -13.35 18.78
N GLN A 79 -5.48 -12.96 18.41
CA GLN A 79 -5.75 -12.21 17.18
C GLN A 79 -5.65 -10.71 17.42
N CYS A 80 -5.20 -9.99 16.38
CA CYS A 80 -5.20 -8.54 16.37
C CYS A 80 -6.67 -8.04 16.35
N PRO A 81 -7.00 -6.92 17.01
CA PRO A 81 -8.34 -6.32 16.89
C PRO A 81 -8.72 -6.01 15.43
N PRO A 82 -10.02 -5.82 15.15
CA PRO A 82 -10.47 -5.43 13.82
C PRO A 82 -9.81 -4.14 13.34
N ASP A 83 -9.49 -4.12 12.04
CA ASP A 83 -8.90 -2.97 11.34
C ASP A 83 -9.75 -1.70 11.51
N VAL A 84 -9.10 -0.62 11.94
CA VAL A 84 -9.69 0.71 12.06
C VAL A 84 -8.89 1.71 11.25
N HIS A 85 -9.61 2.68 10.68
CA HIS A 85 -8.99 3.70 9.86
C HIS A 85 -9.66 5.05 10.09
N LYS A 86 -9.02 6.12 9.64
CA LYS A 86 -9.60 7.46 9.67
C LYS A 86 -10.87 7.50 8.85
N LYS A 87 -11.83 8.29 9.28
CA LYS A 87 -13.09 8.47 8.54
C LYS A 87 -12.88 9.02 7.13
N ASN A 88 -13.85 8.73 6.29
CA ASN A 88 -13.95 9.33 4.97
C ASN A 88 -13.99 10.86 5.08
N GLY A 89 -13.31 11.54 4.16
CA GLY A 89 -13.24 13.00 4.13
C GLY A 89 -12.10 13.61 4.96
N ASN A 90 -11.38 12.84 5.77
CA ASN A 90 -10.17 13.35 6.42
C ASN A 90 -9.14 13.77 5.35
N PRO A 91 -8.59 15.00 5.41
CA PRO A 91 -7.57 15.45 4.46
C PRO A 91 -6.33 14.55 4.46
N CYS A 92 -5.78 14.26 3.28
CA CYS A 92 -4.61 13.42 3.09
C CYS A 92 -3.81 13.84 1.84
N GLY A 93 -2.59 13.31 1.67
CA GLY A 93 -1.72 13.64 0.56
C GLY A 93 -1.24 15.09 0.64
N MET A 94 -0.79 15.50 1.83
CA MET A 94 -0.31 16.86 2.06
C MET A 94 0.93 17.14 1.20
N ASN A 95 0.86 18.18 0.37
CA ASN A 95 2.02 18.62 -0.40
C ASN A 95 2.99 19.46 0.46
N SER A 96 4.16 19.81 -0.09
CA SER A 96 5.18 20.62 0.60
C SER A 96 4.73 22.02 1.01
N THR A 97 3.59 22.50 0.49
CA THR A 97 2.98 23.80 0.85
C THR A 97 1.89 23.67 1.92
N GLY A 98 1.64 22.46 2.43
CA GLY A 98 0.62 22.20 3.45
C GLY A 98 -0.80 22.07 2.92
N PHE A 99 -0.97 21.91 1.60
CA PHE A 99 -2.28 21.72 0.97
C PHE A 99 -2.57 20.24 0.74
N SER A 100 -3.78 19.82 1.10
CA SER A 100 -4.28 18.45 0.92
C SER A 100 -4.55 18.17 -0.56
N THR A 101 -4.00 17.09 -1.10
CA THR A 101 -4.28 16.67 -2.49
C THR A 101 -5.32 15.56 -2.59
N GLY A 102 -5.76 15.03 -1.45
CA GLY A 102 -6.74 13.95 -1.37
C GLY A 102 -7.61 14.01 -0.12
N TYR A 103 -8.53 13.06 -0.05
CA TYR A 103 -9.32 12.76 1.14
C TYR A 103 -9.22 11.27 1.42
N CYS A 104 -9.16 10.90 2.69
CA CYS A 104 -9.28 9.52 3.11
C CYS A 104 -10.61 8.96 2.62
N PHE A 105 -10.57 7.76 2.06
CA PHE A 105 -11.73 7.03 1.60
C PHE A 105 -11.51 5.55 1.83
N ASN A 106 -12.30 4.93 2.71
CA ASN A 106 -12.18 3.54 3.14
C ASN A 106 -10.73 3.15 3.54
N GLY A 107 -10.10 4.00 4.36
CA GLY A 107 -8.77 3.74 4.95
C GLY A 107 -7.57 3.93 4.01
N VAL A 108 -7.79 4.44 2.79
CA VAL A 108 -6.71 4.80 1.88
C VAL A 108 -6.75 6.28 1.52
N CYS A 109 -5.60 6.84 1.13
CA CYS A 109 -5.51 8.17 0.50
C CYS A 109 -5.39 8.03 -1.03
N PRO A 110 -6.50 7.94 -1.77
CA PRO A 110 -6.47 7.79 -3.22
C PRO A 110 -6.18 9.14 -3.90
N THR A 111 -5.07 9.24 -4.61
CA THR A 111 -4.76 10.36 -5.50
C THR A 111 -4.28 9.84 -6.85
N GLN A 112 -4.53 10.62 -7.92
CA GLN A 112 -4.02 10.28 -9.26
C GLN A 112 -2.49 10.21 -9.24
N ALA A 113 -1.83 11.11 -8.50
CA ALA A 113 -0.39 11.13 -8.35
C ALA A 113 0.14 9.84 -7.71
N ALA A 114 -0.40 9.42 -6.56
CA ALA A 114 0.04 8.19 -5.89
C ALA A 114 -0.22 6.93 -6.74
N GLN A 115 -1.34 6.91 -7.50
CA GLN A 115 -1.64 5.81 -8.40
C GLN A 115 -0.68 5.77 -9.61
N CYS A 116 -0.36 6.92 -10.18
CA CYS A 116 0.59 7.03 -11.29
C CYS A 116 2.02 6.74 -10.86
N GLU A 117 2.47 7.20 -9.68
CA GLU A 117 3.81 6.92 -9.16
C GLU A 117 4.00 5.41 -8.88
N ARG A 118 2.96 4.73 -8.39
CA ARG A 118 2.99 3.27 -8.23
C ARG A 118 3.16 2.52 -9.56
N ILE A 119 2.51 3.01 -10.62
CA ILE A 119 2.52 2.35 -11.92
C ILE A 119 3.80 2.68 -12.69
N TRP A 120 4.14 3.97 -12.80
CA TRP A 120 5.21 4.50 -13.65
C TRP A 120 6.48 4.85 -12.89
N GLY A 121 6.54 4.57 -11.60
CA GLY A 121 7.71 4.83 -10.78
C GLY A 121 7.81 6.28 -10.34
N TYR A 122 8.95 6.58 -9.72
CA TYR A 122 9.22 7.86 -9.10
C TYR A 122 8.92 9.03 -10.04
N SER A 123 8.31 10.09 -9.51
CA SER A 123 7.85 11.27 -10.26
C SER A 123 6.66 11.02 -11.21
N GLY A 124 6.14 9.81 -11.35
CA GLY A 124 4.91 9.55 -12.08
C GLY A 124 3.73 10.28 -11.43
N THR A 125 2.98 11.06 -12.21
CA THR A 125 1.87 11.86 -11.67
C THR A 125 0.66 11.85 -12.60
N GLY A 126 -0.49 12.32 -12.09
CA GLY A 126 -1.71 12.47 -12.89
C GLY A 126 -1.48 13.37 -14.09
N ALA A 127 -1.93 12.92 -15.27
CA ALA A 127 -1.83 13.71 -16.49
C ALA A 127 -2.74 14.93 -16.46
N ASP A 128 -2.48 15.87 -17.36
CA ASP A 128 -3.36 17.01 -17.55
C ASP A 128 -4.76 16.57 -17.99
N ARG A 129 -5.79 17.34 -17.60
CA ARG A 129 -7.20 17.06 -17.91
C ARG A 129 -7.43 16.77 -19.40
N VAL A 130 -6.67 17.41 -20.29
CA VAL A 130 -6.77 17.19 -21.74
C VAL A 130 -6.51 15.73 -22.15
N CYS A 131 -5.66 14.99 -21.43
CA CYS A 131 -5.47 13.56 -21.69
C CYS A 131 -6.76 12.78 -21.40
N TYR A 132 -7.41 13.06 -20.27
CA TYR A 132 -8.70 12.46 -19.92
C TYR A 132 -9.77 12.82 -20.96
N GLU A 133 -9.86 14.09 -21.38
CA GLU A 133 -10.80 14.52 -22.41
C GLU A 133 -10.59 13.81 -23.75
N GLN A 134 -9.33 13.63 -24.17
CA GLN A 134 -9.00 13.04 -25.48
C GLN A 134 -9.17 11.52 -25.54
N PHE A 135 -8.98 10.82 -24.43
CA PHE A 135 -9.01 9.36 -24.40
C PHE A 135 -10.30 8.81 -23.78
N ASN A 136 -10.72 9.32 -22.62
CA ASN A 136 -11.84 8.74 -21.88
C ASN A 136 -13.21 9.03 -22.53
N SER A 137 -13.34 10.13 -23.28
CA SER A 137 -14.54 10.43 -24.08
C SER A 137 -14.75 9.46 -25.26
N LYS A 138 -13.70 8.74 -25.68
CA LYS A 138 -13.76 7.83 -26.84
C LYS A 138 -14.37 6.48 -26.51
N GLY A 139 -14.25 6.00 -25.26
CA GLY A 139 -14.70 4.67 -24.85
C GLY A 139 -13.99 3.59 -25.63
N SER A 140 -12.68 3.50 -25.47
CA SER A 140 -11.80 2.57 -26.16
C SER A 140 -10.80 1.95 -25.19
N ILE A 141 -9.96 1.03 -25.67
CA ILE A 141 -8.92 0.39 -24.86
C ILE A 141 -7.96 1.39 -24.19
N ASN A 142 -7.74 2.57 -24.79
CA ASN A 142 -6.82 3.58 -24.26
C ASN A 142 -7.48 4.59 -23.30
N GLY A 143 -8.80 4.53 -23.15
CA GLY A 143 -9.57 5.44 -22.29
C GLY A 143 -11.07 5.14 -22.30
N HIS A 144 -11.63 4.86 -21.13
CA HIS A 144 -13.02 4.45 -20.96
C HIS A 144 -13.50 4.61 -19.51
N CYS A 145 -14.81 4.56 -19.26
CA CYS A 145 -15.43 4.53 -17.93
C CYS A 145 -15.90 3.12 -17.57
N GLY A 146 -14.97 2.16 -17.62
CA GLY A 146 -15.30 0.74 -17.42
C GLY A 146 -15.82 0.04 -18.68
N LYS A 147 -16.45 -1.12 -18.49
CA LYS A 147 -17.04 -1.94 -19.54
C LYS A 147 -18.49 -2.26 -19.21
N ASP A 148 -19.33 -2.38 -20.23
CA ASP A 148 -20.70 -2.86 -20.08
C ASP A 148 -20.74 -4.38 -19.84
N SER A 149 -21.95 -4.92 -19.58
CA SER A 149 -22.16 -6.37 -19.38
C SER A 149 -21.75 -7.23 -20.57
N ASN A 150 -21.62 -6.64 -21.76
CA ASN A 150 -21.20 -7.32 -23.00
C ASN A 150 -19.69 -7.19 -23.23
N GLY A 151 -18.96 -6.52 -22.34
CA GLY A 151 -17.52 -6.30 -22.44
C GLY A 151 -17.10 -5.13 -23.32
N ASN A 152 -18.04 -4.31 -23.81
CA ASN A 152 -17.72 -3.11 -24.60
C ASN A 152 -17.26 -1.97 -23.71
N TYR A 153 -16.30 -1.19 -24.19
CA TYR A 153 -15.82 -0.01 -23.48
C TYR A 153 -16.89 1.09 -23.41
N ILE A 154 -17.11 1.61 -22.21
CA ILE A 154 -18.07 2.70 -21.97
C ILE A 154 -17.36 4.03 -22.19
N LYS A 155 -17.99 4.93 -22.95
CA LYS A 155 -17.54 6.32 -23.09
C LYS A 155 -17.82 7.09 -21.80
N CYS A 156 -16.87 7.91 -21.36
CA CYS A 156 -17.11 8.78 -20.21
C CYS A 156 -17.92 10.01 -20.62
N GLU A 157 -18.89 10.38 -19.78
CA GLU A 157 -19.52 11.69 -19.82
C GLU A 157 -18.52 12.80 -19.43
N PRO A 158 -18.70 14.05 -19.89
CA PRO A 158 -17.76 15.16 -19.66
C PRO A 158 -17.41 15.42 -18.19
N GLU A 159 -18.37 15.18 -17.29
CA GLU A 159 -18.23 15.34 -15.84
C GLU A 159 -17.44 14.18 -15.21
N ASN A 160 -17.43 13.01 -15.86
CA ASN A 160 -16.87 11.76 -15.34
C ASN A 160 -15.52 11.40 -15.94
N ILE A 161 -15.01 12.19 -16.90
CA ILE A 161 -13.78 11.87 -17.62
C ILE A 161 -12.58 11.63 -16.70
N GLN A 162 -12.49 12.31 -15.55
CA GLN A 162 -11.40 12.15 -14.58
C GLN A 162 -11.56 10.92 -13.67
N CYS A 163 -12.67 10.18 -13.80
CA CYS A 163 -12.93 8.96 -13.03
C CYS A 163 -12.87 7.68 -13.87
N GLY A 164 -12.63 7.80 -15.18
CA GLY A 164 -12.44 6.66 -16.08
C GLY A 164 -11.05 6.03 -15.98
N SER A 165 -10.47 5.65 -17.12
CA SER A 165 -9.08 5.19 -17.21
C SER A 165 -8.12 6.26 -16.70
N LEU A 166 -7.21 5.87 -15.82
CA LEU A 166 -6.16 6.73 -15.30
C LEU A 166 -5.23 7.15 -16.43
N GLN A 167 -5.00 8.46 -16.53
CA GLN A 167 -4.03 9.04 -17.44
C GLN A 167 -2.90 9.61 -16.60
N CYS A 168 -1.66 9.26 -16.94
CA CYS A 168 -0.46 9.65 -16.22
C CYS A 168 0.52 10.38 -17.14
N LYS A 169 1.41 11.16 -16.54
CA LYS A 169 2.58 11.76 -17.18
C LYS A 169 3.79 11.61 -16.27
N ASP A 170 4.99 11.86 -16.80
CA ASP A 170 6.25 11.81 -16.05
C ASP A 170 6.56 10.43 -15.44
N GLY A 171 7.71 10.27 -14.81
CA GLY A 171 8.22 8.97 -14.37
C GLY A 171 8.77 8.12 -15.52
N ASP A 172 8.83 6.81 -15.31
CA ASP A 172 9.47 5.88 -16.25
C ASP A 172 8.67 5.70 -17.55
N ARG A 173 9.40 5.31 -18.60
CA ARG A 173 8.83 5.09 -19.94
C ARG A 173 7.93 3.86 -20.00
N THR A 174 8.10 2.93 -19.06
CA THR A 174 7.37 1.67 -18.92
C THR A 174 6.95 1.49 -17.46
N PRO A 175 5.89 0.74 -17.16
CA PRO A 175 5.50 0.47 -15.78
C PRO A 175 6.61 -0.23 -14.96
N VAL A 176 6.64 -0.02 -13.64
CA VAL A 176 7.68 -0.53 -12.72
C VAL A 176 7.52 -2.02 -12.43
N GLU A 177 6.29 -2.51 -12.35
CA GLU A 177 6.02 -3.94 -12.20
C GLU A 177 5.93 -4.62 -13.57
N ASP A 178 6.12 -5.96 -13.57
CA ASP A 178 6.05 -6.88 -14.71
C ASP A 178 4.60 -6.98 -15.26
N CYS A 179 4.02 -5.84 -15.60
CA CYS A 179 2.86 -5.74 -16.45
C CYS A 179 3.30 -6.27 -17.82
N SER A 180 2.94 -7.52 -18.09
CA SER A 180 3.21 -8.28 -19.31
C SER A 180 3.41 -7.36 -20.50
N GLU A 181 4.56 -7.52 -21.18
CA GLU A 181 4.93 -6.73 -22.35
C GLU A 181 3.69 -6.49 -23.24
N HIS A 182 3.37 -5.20 -23.49
CA HIS A 182 2.30 -4.68 -24.38
C HIS A 182 0.93 -4.30 -23.77
N LEU A 183 0.81 -4.19 -22.45
CA LEU A 183 -0.43 -3.76 -21.80
C LEU A 183 -0.46 -2.27 -21.39
N TYR A 184 0.29 -1.40 -22.05
CA TYR A 184 0.28 0.04 -21.77
C TYR A 184 0.33 0.88 -23.04
N SER A 185 -0.20 2.10 -22.95
CA SER A 185 -0.19 3.08 -24.02
C SER A 185 0.57 4.34 -23.59
N ARG A 186 1.28 4.95 -24.53
CA ARG A 186 1.96 6.23 -24.36
C ARG A 186 1.74 7.05 -25.62
N ALA A 187 1.20 8.25 -25.45
CA ALA A 187 0.95 9.19 -26.54
C ALA A 187 1.46 10.58 -26.14
N ILE A 188 2.03 11.28 -27.12
CA ILE A 188 2.25 12.72 -27.03
C ILE A 188 1.19 13.38 -27.90
N ILE A 189 0.31 14.17 -27.31
CA ILE A 189 -0.71 14.93 -28.03
C ILE A 189 -0.32 16.40 -28.07
N SER A 190 -0.60 17.08 -29.18
CA SER A 190 -0.35 18.52 -29.32
C SER A 190 -1.66 19.27 -29.46
N ILE A 191 -1.92 20.21 -28.56
CA ILE A 191 -3.09 21.08 -28.59
C ILE A 191 -2.60 22.53 -28.61
N ARG A 192 -2.87 23.24 -29.71
CA ARG A 192 -2.49 24.66 -29.90
C ARG A 192 -0.99 24.91 -29.70
N GLY A 193 -0.14 23.94 -30.08
CA GLY A 193 1.31 24.04 -29.97
C GLY A 193 1.88 23.62 -28.61
N THR A 194 1.05 23.31 -27.62
CA THR A 194 1.47 22.72 -26.34
C THR A 194 1.41 21.20 -26.43
N GLU A 195 2.51 20.54 -26.07
CA GLU A 195 2.58 19.07 -26.01
C GLU A 195 2.17 18.55 -24.63
N TYR A 196 1.41 17.46 -24.60
CA TYR A 196 1.00 16.75 -23.40
C TYR A 196 1.35 15.28 -23.52
N GLU A 197 2.02 14.74 -22.51
CA GLU A 197 2.27 13.31 -22.38
C GLU A 197 1.07 12.64 -21.70
N CYS A 198 0.51 11.62 -22.34
CA CYS A 198 -0.58 10.82 -21.82
C CYS A 198 -0.16 9.34 -21.81
N LYS A 199 -0.11 8.75 -20.63
CA LYS A 199 0.22 7.34 -20.42
C LYS A 199 -0.92 6.64 -19.71
N SER A 200 -1.27 5.44 -20.16
CA SER A 200 -2.29 4.61 -19.50
C SER A 200 -1.88 3.15 -19.52
N ILE A 201 -2.39 2.37 -18.58
CA ILE A 201 -2.27 0.91 -18.59
C ILE A 201 -3.61 0.31 -18.98
N THR A 202 -3.55 -0.85 -19.62
CA THR A 202 -4.69 -1.59 -20.15
C THR A 202 -4.61 -3.03 -19.66
N GLY A 203 -5.72 -3.66 -19.33
CA GLY A 203 -5.73 -5.08 -18.92
C GLY A 203 -5.74 -5.34 -17.41
N THR A 204 -5.78 -6.62 -17.06
CA THR A 204 -5.95 -7.13 -15.69
C THR A 204 -4.61 -7.20 -14.97
N SER A 205 -4.37 -6.28 -14.03
CA SER A 205 -3.41 -6.52 -12.96
C SER A 205 -3.88 -7.74 -12.17
N THR A 206 -3.03 -8.77 -12.07
CA THR A 206 -3.23 -9.92 -11.17
C THR A 206 -2.93 -9.58 -9.71
N ASN A 207 -2.36 -8.38 -9.45
CA ASN A 207 -2.03 -7.91 -8.11
C ASN A 207 -3.18 -7.05 -7.55
N SER A 208 -3.58 -7.33 -6.30
CA SER A 208 -4.72 -6.74 -5.58
C SER A 208 -4.62 -5.23 -5.32
N ASN A 209 -3.43 -4.64 -5.46
CA ASN A 209 -3.16 -3.25 -5.07
C ASN A 209 -3.35 -2.23 -6.19
N THR A 210 -3.71 -2.64 -7.41
CA THR A 210 -4.02 -1.75 -8.53
C THR A 210 -5.40 -2.10 -9.06
N PRO A 211 -6.33 -1.13 -9.23
CA PRO A 211 -7.63 -1.41 -9.80
C PRO A 211 -7.47 -2.14 -11.14
N PRO A 212 -8.22 -3.22 -11.37
CA PRO A 212 -8.21 -3.88 -12.67
C PRO A 212 -8.50 -2.83 -13.75
N PHE A 213 -7.75 -2.89 -14.86
CA PHE A 213 -7.83 -1.96 -16.00
C PHE A 213 -7.19 -0.57 -15.82
N GLY A 214 -6.46 -0.31 -14.72
CA GLY A 214 -5.84 1.01 -14.52
C GLY A 214 -6.85 2.14 -14.44
N LEU A 215 -8.05 1.86 -13.93
CA LEU A 215 -9.07 2.87 -13.67
C LEU A 215 -8.68 3.74 -12.47
N VAL A 216 -9.17 4.97 -12.46
CA VAL A 216 -9.06 5.86 -11.31
C VAL A 216 -9.77 5.22 -10.12
N ARG A 217 -9.08 5.14 -8.99
CA ARG A 217 -9.58 4.48 -7.78
C ARG A 217 -10.72 5.29 -7.15
N ASP A 218 -11.70 4.58 -6.58
CA ASP A 218 -12.76 5.22 -5.80
C ASP A 218 -12.18 6.05 -4.63
N GLY A 219 -12.83 7.18 -4.34
CA GLY A 219 -12.37 8.20 -3.40
C GLY A 219 -11.39 9.22 -3.97
N THR A 220 -10.82 9.00 -5.17
CA THR A 220 -9.88 9.95 -5.79
C THR A 220 -10.59 11.27 -6.09
N PRO A 221 -10.02 12.43 -5.73
CA PRO A 221 -10.63 13.72 -6.09
C PRO A 221 -10.75 13.93 -7.60
N CYS A 222 -11.91 14.41 -8.03
CA CYS A 222 -12.21 14.80 -9.41
C CYS A 222 -12.74 16.25 -9.53
N GLY A 223 -12.72 16.99 -8.42
CA GLY A 223 -13.15 18.38 -8.32
C GLY A 223 -13.32 18.81 -6.87
N ASP A 224 -13.72 20.05 -6.65
CA ASP A 224 -13.93 20.61 -5.31
C ASP A 224 -15.09 19.90 -4.59
N ASN A 225 -14.79 19.22 -3.48
CA ASN A 225 -15.74 18.36 -2.74
C ASN A 225 -16.33 17.21 -3.59
N LEU A 226 -15.64 16.82 -4.67
CA LEU A 226 -16.04 15.71 -5.55
C LEU A 226 -14.99 14.60 -5.55
N ILE A 227 -15.46 13.36 -5.55
CA ILE A 227 -14.65 12.15 -5.61
C ILE A 227 -15.18 11.21 -6.69
N CYS A 228 -14.29 10.36 -7.20
CA CYS A 228 -14.67 9.27 -8.08
C CYS A 228 -15.30 8.15 -7.26
N VAL A 229 -16.47 7.67 -7.67
CA VAL A 229 -17.08 6.44 -7.15
C VAL A 229 -17.70 5.70 -8.33
N ASN A 230 -17.32 4.45 -8.54
CA ASN A 230 -17.80 3.62 -9.65
C ASN A 230 -17.71 4.37 -11.00
N GLN A 231 -16.51 4.91 -11.28
CA GLN A 231 -16.17 5.67 -12.49
C GLN A 231 -17.02 6.93 -12.74
N THR A 232 -17.71 7.44 -11.71
CA THR A 232 -18.54 8.65 -11.76
C THR A 232 -17.99 9.69 -10.79
N CYS A 233 -17.93 10.96 -11.21
CA CYS A 233 -17.53 12.07 -10.34
C CYS A 233 -18.73 12.57 -9.54
N VAL A 234 -18.73 12.29 -8.23
CA VAL A 234 -19.86 12.53 -7.33
C VAL A 234 -19.44 13.31 -6.10
N SER A 235 -20.41 13.88 -5.37
CA SER A 235 -20.12 14.56 -4.11
C SER A 235 -19.59 13.60 -3.04
N ILE A 236 -18.61 14.05 -2.25
CA ILE A 236 -18.07 13.28 -1.11
C ILE A 236 -19.04 13.21 0.07
N PHE A 237 -19.94 14.18 0.25
CA PHE A 237 -20.77 14.33 1.45
C PHE A 237 -21.62 13.10 1.82
N PRO A 238 -22.24 12.35 0.89
CA PRO A 238 -22.98 11.13 1.22
C PRO A 238 -22.11 10.01 1.80
N TYR A 239 -20.79 10.06 1.59
CA TYR A 239 -19.84 9.04 2.02
C TYR A 239 -19.13 9.40 3.34
N ILE A 240 -19.39 10.59 3.89
CA ILE A 240 -18.84 11.03 5.16
C ILE A 240 -19.85 10.71 6.27
N ASP A 241 -19.45 9.86 7.22
CA ASP A 241 -20.25 9.60 8.43
C ASP A 241 -20.27 10.84 9.33
N GLN A 242 -21.45 11.46 9.44
CA GLN A 242 -21.70 12.66 10.23
C GLN A 242 -21.78 12.42 11.73
N THR A 243 -21.78 11.15 12.18
CA THR A 243 -21.74 10.81 13.60
C THR A 243 -20.47 11.38 14.21
N LYS A 244 -20.56 12.17 15.27
CA LYS A 244 -19.34 12.76 15.86
C LYS A 244 -18.61 11.76 16.74
N CYS A 245 -17.28 11.80 16.71
CA CYS A 245 -16.49 11.18 17.77
C CYS A 245 -16.69 11.94 19.10
N PRO A 246 -16.31 11.33 20.24
CA PRO A 246 -16.29 12.02 21.53
C PRO A 246 -15.56 13.37 21.46
N THR A 247 -16.13 14.38 22.12
CA THR A 247 -15.62 15.75 22.09
C THR A 247 -15.36 16.27 23.50
N ASN A 248 -14.46 17.25 23.62
CA ASN A 248 -14.30 17.99 24.86
C ASN A 248 -15.42 19.02 25.09
N HIS A 249 -15.34 19.78 26.18
CA HIS A 249 -16.28 20.85 26.51
C HIS A 249 -16.40 21.97 25.45
N ASN A 250 -15.40 22.11 24.56
CA ASN A 250 -15.42 23.07 23.45
C ASN A 250 -15.93 22.45 22.13
N ASN A 251 -16.51 21.25 22.19
CA ASN A 251 -17.02 20.51 21.03
C ASN A 251 -15.94 20.17 19.99
N LEU A 252 -14.68 20.06 20.42
CA LEU A 252 -13.57 19.64 19.56
C LEU A 252 -13.49 18.12 19.54
N GLU A 253 -13.64 17.52 18.36
CA GLU A 253 -13.52 16.07 18.18
C GLU A 253 -12.17 15.55 18.63
N CYS A 254 -12.21 14.47 19.41
CA CYS A 254 -11.04 13.85 20.03
C CYS A 254 -10.14 14.87 20.75
N SER A 255 -10.75 15.92 21.29
CA SER A 255 -10.07 17.04 21.96
C SER A 255 -8.95 17.70 21.13
N GLY A 256 -8.90 17.48 19.81
CA GLY A 256 -7.79 17.88 18.93
C GLY A 256 -6.53 17.02 19.05
N ASN A 257 -6.56 16.01 19.91
CA ASN A 257 -5.43 15.17 20.30
C ASN A 257 -5.56 13.74 19.77
N GLY A 258 -6.43 13.51 18.80
CA GLY A 258 -6.65 12.20 18.21
C GLY A 258 -7.27 12.28 16.82
N ASP A 259 -7.39 11.13 16.19
CA ASP A 259 -8.07 10.93 14.91
C ASP A 259 -9.40 10.22 15.15
N CYS A 260 -10.47 10.69 14.49
CA CYS A 260 -11.78 10.04 14.56
C CYS A 260 -11.81 8.82 13.62
N THR A 261 -12.04 7.64 14.19
CA THR A 261 -12.07 6.37 13.44
C THR A 261 -13.41 6.14 12.73
N ASN A 262 -13.40 5.25 11.74
CA ASN A 262 -14.59 4.74 11.05
C ASN A 262 -15.67 4.17 11.99
N ASN A 263 -15.29 3.76 13.20
CA ASN A 263 -16.21 3.24 14.21
C ASN A 263 -16.64 4.28 15.26
N ASN A 264 -16.47 5.58 14.97
CA ASN A 264 -16.89 6.69 15.84
C ASN A 264 -16.18 6.73 17.21
N LYS A 265 -14.95 6.21 17.27
CA LYS A 265 -14.08 6.25 18.44
C LYS A 265 -12.85 7.11 18.17
N CYS A 266 -12.30 7.72 19.22
CA CYS A 266 -11.07 8.47 19.11
C CYS A 266 -9.85 7.57 19.22
N PHE A 267 -8.95 7.71 18.24
CA PHE A 267 -7.61 7.16 18.28
C PHE A 267 -6.65 8.25 18.77
N CYS A 268 -6.18 8.15 20.02
CA CYS A 268 -5.39 9.22 20.62
C CYS A 268 -3.95 9.23 20.12
N LYS A 269 -3.43 10.43 19.86
CA LYS A 269 -2.03 10.66 19.55
C LYS A 269 -1.17 10.37 20.78
N PHE A 270 0.10 10.08 20.53
CA PHE A 270 1.08 9.81 21.58
C PHE A 270 1.08 10.92 22.65
N GLY A 271 1.04 10.51 23.92
CA GLY A 271 0.94 11.42 25.07
C GLY A 271 -0.49 11.77 25.50
N TRP A 272 -1.52 11.25 24.83
CA TRP A 272 -2.93 11.47 25.17
C TRP A 272 -3.69 10.16 25.35
N THR A 273 -4.71 10.18 26.20
CA THR A 273 -5.54 9.03 26.54
C THR A 273 -6.96 9.47 26.93
N GLY A 274 -7.81 8.50 27.27
CA GLY A 274 -9.23 8.69 27.54
C GLY A 274 -10.10 8.55 26.29
N PRO A 275 -11.43 8.47 26.47
CA PRO A 275 -12.37 8.22 25.36
C PRO A 275 -12.43 9.35 24.34
N ASP A 276 -12.10 10.58 24.74
CA ASP A 276 -12.09 11.79 23.91
C ASP A 276 -10.68 12.40 23.76
N CYS A 277 -9.63 11.68 24.18
CA CYS A 277 -8.23 12.14 24.17
C CYS A 277 -7.98 13.46 24.94
N SER A 278 -8.77 13.74 25.98
CA SER A 278 -8.61 14.93 26.82
C SER A 278 -7.58 14.77 27.95
N ILE A 279 -7.15 13.54 28.25
CA ILE A 279 -6.28 13.23 29.40
C ILE A 279 -4.84 13.08 28.89
N GLN A 280 -3.89 13.81 29.51
CA GLN A 280 -2.47 13.64 29.21
C GLN A 280 -1.95 12.34 29.84
N ALA A 281 -1.37 11.46 29.02
CA ALA A 281 -0.83 10.20 29.48
C ALA A 281 0.50 10.42 30.20
N HIS A 282 0.66 9.84 31.40
CA HIS A 282 1.95 9.76 32.07
C HIS A 282 2.82 8.71 31.38
N ILE A 283 3.68 9.13 30.46
CA ILE A 283 4.63 8.24 29.78
C ILE A 283 5.71 7.85 30.79
N THR A 284 5.51 6.74 31.50
CA THR A 284 6.60 6.06 32.19
C THR A 284 7.39 5.31 31.13
N THR A 285 8.52 5.89 30.71
CA THR A 285 9.48 5.22 29.83
C THR A 285 10.13 4.07 30.59
N THR A 286 9.47 2.92 30.66
CA THR A 286 10.17 1.66 30.93
C THR A 286 10.80 1.21 29.62
N TYR A 287 11.89 1.88 29.24
CA TYR A 287 12.89 1.16 28.46
C TYR A 287 13.27 -0.06 29.30
N ALA A 288 12.96 -1.26 28.82
CA ALA A 288 13.53 -2.47 29.37
C ALA A 288 15.04 -2.25 29.42
N THR A 289 15.59 -2.18 30.63
CA THR A 289 17.02 -2.04 30.84
C THR A 289 17.70 -3.23 30.15
N PRO A 290 18.79 -3.02 29.38
CA PRO A 290 19.58 -4.14 28.91
C PRO A 290 20.09 -4.88 30.15
N VAL A 291 19.82 -6.18 30.23
CA VAL A 291 20.42 -7.05 31.23
C VAL A 291 21.92 -6.98 31.03
N THR A 292 22.63 -6.31 31.95
CA THR A 292 24.08 -6.24 31.99
C THR A 292 24.63 -7.64 32.19
N SER A 293 25.07 -8.28 31.10
CA SER A 293 25.93 -9.45 31.16
C SER A 293 27.37 -8.97 31.28
N THR A 294 27.95 -9.16 32.45
CA THR A 294 29.37 -8.90 32.71
C THR A 294 30.22 -9.88 31.91
N THR A 295 30.93 -9.39 30.90
CA THR A 295 32.11 -10.05 30.33
C THR A 295 33.30 -9.07 30.33
N PRO A 296 34.54 -9.54 30.52
CA PRO A 296 35.66 -8.64 30.81
C PRO A 296 36.13 -7.88 29.57
N GLU A 297 36.49 -6.63 29.80
CA GLU A 297 37.08 -5.67 28.86
C GLU A 297 38.17 -6.27 27.98
N SER A 298 37.93 -6.26 26.67
CA SER A 298 39.00 -6.27 25.66
C SER A 298 38.93 -4.96 24.89
N THR A 299 40.03 -4.20 24.94
CA THR A 299 40.21 -2.91 24.29
C THR A 299 40.15 -3.06 22.78
N ILE A 300 39.04 -2.64 22.16
CA ILE A 300 38.91 -2.55 20.70
C ILE A 300 39.40 -1.18 20.24
N VAL A 301 40.56 -1.15 19.59
CA VAL A 301 41.06 0.00 18.82
C VAL A 301 40.17 0.15 17.57
N MET A 302 39.51 1.30 17.43
CA MET A 302 38.71 1.64 16.25
C MET A 302 39.63 1.98 15.06
N GLU A 303 39.96 0.98 14.24
CA GLU A 303 40.45 1.23 12.89
C GLU A 303 39.27 1.52 11.95
N LYS A 304 39.38 2.63 11.22
CA LYS A 304 38.38 3.05 10.22
C LYS A 304 38.43 2.10 9.02
N LYS A 305 37.63 1.02 9.06
CA LYS A 305 37.37 0.18 7.89
C LYS A 305 36.32 0.85 7.00
N THR A 306 36.76 1.33 5.85
CA THR A 306 35.87 1.75 4.75
C THR A 306 35.16 0.51 4.21
N THR A 307 33.87 0.34 4.52
CA THR A 307 33.05 -0.70 3.92
C THR A 307 32.68 -0.30 2.49
N ARG A 308 33.19 -1.05 1.52
CA ARG A 308 32.80 -0.97 0.11
C ARG A 308 31.33 -1.40 0.03
N TYR A 309 30.46 -0.58 -0.60
CA TYR A 309 29.06 -0.90 -0.88
C TYR A 309 28.91 -2.35 -1.33
N GLY A 310 28.20 -3.16 -0.54
CA GLY A 310 27.86 -4.53 -0.89
C GLY A 310 26.97 -4.53 -2.13
N LYS A 311 27.37 -5.31 -3.14
CA LYS A 311 26.55 -5.62 -4.31
C LYS A 311 25.22 -6.22 -3.83
N PHE A 312 24.11 -5.56 -4.17
CA PHE A 312 22.82 -6.23 -4.19
C PHE A 312 22.87 -7.34 -5.23
N THR A 313 22.84 -8.58 -4.76
CA THR A 313 22.73 -9.77 -5.60
C THR A 313 21.38 -9.74 -6.28
N ARG A 314 21.36 -9.55 -7.61
CA ARG A 314 20.20 -9.85 -8.45
C ARG A 314 19.77 -11.30 -8.17
N CYS A 315 18.47 -11.54 -7.96
CA CYS A 315 17.93 -12.90 -7.99
C CYS A 315 18.35 -13.58 -9.31
N PRO A 316 18.81 -14.85 -9.27
CA PRO A 316 19.31 -15.53 -10.45
C PRO A 316 18.17 -15.85 -11.43
N CYS A 317 18.28 -15.37 -12.66
CA CYS A 317 17.48 -15.84 -13.77
C CYS A 317 17.80 -17.34 -14.02
N LEU A 318 16.86 -18.24 -13.73
CA LEU A 318 16.92 -19.60 -14.24
C LEU A 318 16.72 -19.57 -15.76
N ARG A 319 17.82 -19.69 -16.51
CA ARG A 319 17.80 -19.94 -17.96
C ARG A 319 17.23 -21.34 -18.20
N PHE A 320 16.03 -21.42 -18.79
CA PHE A 320 15.63 -22.63 -19.50
C PHE A 320 16.36 -22.69 -20.86
N PRO A 321 16.97 -23.84 -21.23
CA PRO A 321 17.56 -23.98 -22.55
C PRO A 321 16.48 -23.99 -23.64
N PRO A 322 16.69 -23.34 -24.80
CA PRO A 322 15.71 -23.36 -25.88
C PRO A 322 15.55 -24.77 -26.46
N GLN A 323 14.31 -25.28 -26.47
CA GLN A 323 13.98 -26.50 -27.19
C GLN A 323 14.16 -26.27 -28.70
N LYS A 324 15.02 -27.08 -29.32
CA LYS A 324 15.23 -27.12 -30.77
C LYS A 324 13.94 -27.60 -31.47
N LYS A 325 13.17 -26.69 -32.06
CA LYS A 325 12.27 -27.07 -33.16
C LYS A 325 13.08 -27.21 -34.44
N LYS A 326 13.16 -28.43 -34.98
CA LYS A 326 13.68 -28.71 -36.32
C LYS A 326 12.80 -27.98 -37.34
N GLN A 327 13.34 -26.99 -38.04
CA GLN A 327 12.84 -26.57 -39.34
C GLN A 327 13.90 -26.93 -40.40
N GLN A 328 13.44 -27.63 -41.43
CA GLN A 328 14.21 -28.03 -42.60
C GLN A 328 14.74 -26.79 -43.32
N LYS A 329 16.05 -26.80 -43.61
CA LYS A 329 16.72 -25.83 -44.47
C LYS A 329 16.35 -26.07 -45.94
N THR A 330 16.01 -25.01 -46.66
CA THR A 330 16.41 -24.83 -48.06
C THR A 330 16.80 -23.36 -48.32
N ASN A 331 18.13 -23.16 -48.43
CA ASN A 331 18.93 -22.10 -49.08
C ASN A 331 18.89 -20.60 -48.66
N PRO A 332 20.01 -19.87 -48.89
CA PRO A 332 20.40 -18.70 -48.11
C PRO A 332 20.50 -17.37 -48.91
N SER A 333 20.31 -16.24 -48.21
CA SER A 333 21.05 -15.00 -48.49
C SER A 333 21.02 -14.08 -47.26
N VAL A 334 22.21 -13.81 -46.70
CA VAL A 334 22.79 -12.52 -46.22
C VAL A 334 21.80 -11.50 -45.61
N SER A 335 21.92 -10.96 -44.39
CA SER A 335 23.01 -10.27 -43.67
C SER A 335 22.80 -10.51 -42.15
N GLU A 336 23.60 -10.11 -41.16
CA GLU A 336 24.13 -8.77 -40.89
C GLU A 336 25.02 -8.78 -39.63
N TRP A 337 25.79 -7.71 -39.49
CA TRP A 337 26.90 -7.52 -38.58
C TRP A 337 26.46 -7.15 -37.15
N TRP A 338 27.26 -7.58 -36.17
CA TRP A 338 27.23 -7.07 -34.81
C TRP A 338 28.16 -5.87 -34.68
N SER A 339 27.77 -4.86 -33.92
CA SER A 339 28.72 -4.10 -33.08
C SER A 339 28.03 -3.36 -31.94
N TYR A 340 28.62 -3.53 -30.77
CA TYR A 340 28.34 -2.92 -29.48
C TYR A 340 28.93 -1.50 -29.41
N HIS A 341 28.46 -0.64 -28.49
CA HIS A 341 29.32 0.02 -27.47
C HIS A 341 28.51 0.91 -26.51
N CYS A 342 28.88 0.86 -25.23
CA CYS A 342 28.42 1.70 -24.13
C CYS A 342 29.55 2.62 -23.62
N LEU A 343 29.11 3.70 -22.96
CA LEU A 343 29.76 4.64 -22.00
C LEU A 343 30.32 5.96 -22.56
N PRO A 344 30.36 7.08 -21.77
CA PRO A 344 30.12 7.23 -20.31
C PRO A 344 29.19 8.40 -19.87
N ILE A 345 28.77 8.38 -18.59
CA ILE A 345 28.14 9.51 -17.86
C ILE A 345 29.18 10.09 -16.88
N SER A 346 29.28 11.42 -16.84
CA SER A 346 30.03 12.23 -15.86
C SER A 346 29.06 12.94 -14.90
N PHE A 347 29.39 12.98 -13.60
CA PHE A 347 28.71 13.83 -12.60
C PHE A 347 29.73 14.68 -11.83
N SER A 348 29.39 15.95 -11.62
CA SER A 348 30.05 16.93 -10.75
C SER A 348 29.26 17.04 -9.44
N LEU A 349 29.95 16.99 -8.31
CA LEU A 349 29.41 17.24 -6.96
C LEU A 349 29.66 18.71 -6.58
N SER A 350 28.67 19.37 -6.02
CA SER A 350 28.84 20.60 -5.23
C SER A 350 28.06 20.46 -3.93
N ASP A 351 28.81 20.23 -2.84
CA ASP A 351 28.31 20.24 -1.47
C ASP A 351 28.15 21.67 -0.95
N GLY A 352 27.12 21.90 -0.14
CA GLY A 352 26.92 23.14 0.63
C GLY A 352 25.99 22.91 1.81
N PHE A 353 26.56 22.53 2.97
CA PHE A 353 25.89 22.58 4.27
C PHE A 353 26.38 23.82 5.03
N SER A 354 25.45 24.68 5.47
CA SER A 354 25.70 25.72 6.48
C SER A 354 25.08 25.29 7.82
N PHE A 355 25.91 25.31 8.86
CA PHE A 355 25.50 25.32 10.26
C PHE A 355 25.05 26.74 10.67
N PHE A 356 24.05 26.85 11.53
CA PHE A 356 23.91 27.99 12.44
C PHE A 356 23.85 27.48 13.88
N LEU A 357 24.58 28.21 14.74
CA LEU A 357 24.72 28.06 16.18
C LEU A 357 23.40 28.24 16.93
#